data_AF-F0WJ59-F1
#
_entry.id   AF-F0WJ59-F1
#
_cell.length_a   1.000
_cell.length_b   1.000
_cell.length_c   1.000
_cell.angle_alpha   90.00
_cell.angle_beta   90.00
_cell.angle_gamma   90.00
#
_symmetry.space_group_name_H-M   'P 1'
#
loop_
_entity.id
_entity.type
_entity.pdbx_description
1 polymer ?
#
loop_
_entity_poly.entity_id
_entity_poly.type
_entity_poly.pdbx_seq_one_letter_code
_entity_poly.pdbx_strand_id
1 'polypeptide(L)'
;MLDLPSFLDPQEYIRMGTKGVYTFEWHELYPKMFFRDMSVDLKRDGRTFIPKSWLHHTNIKFGSKVFINQRVRIRLQDGPNRIPKKAYDLYLEQLQKKSLALAQIRLYQRDYTRPFHHSSHLDPVITTVPGMTAIHVVPKHASDFKAAHDILSYFILSENDEWVLGNYFMYANSIVIDTTGEQERYKFLSRPPPRIGLMILKNQAGAEFIGLFSSVSCLEAEAVRYIDELIHVIFKNVLLTPAICY
;
A
#
# COMPACT_ATOMS: atom_id res chain seq x y z
N MET A 1 4.64 -22.67 5.39
CA MET A 1 3.85 -21.43 5.48
C MET A 1 3.16 -21.48 6.83
N LEU A 2 3.34 -20.48 7.68
CA LEU A 2 2.71 -20.45 8.98
C LEU A 2 1.67 -19.35 8.95
N ASP A 3 0.40 -19.73 9.06
CA ASP A 3 -0.63 -18.76 9.43
C ASP A 3 -0.29 -18.30 10.85
N LEU A 4 -0.05 -17.00 11.00
CA LEU A 4 0.23 -16.44 12.33
C LEU A 4 -1.01 -16.69 13.19
N PRO A 5 -0.89 -17.32 14.37
CA PRO A 5 -2.00 -17.38 15.31
C PRO A 5 -2.51 -15.96 15.49
N SER A 6 -3.81 -15.73 15.31
CA SER A 6 -4.45 -14.40 15.35
C SER A 6 -4.21 -13.61 16.64
N PHE A 7 -3.59 -14.24 17.64
CA PHE A 7 -3.27 -13.69 18.95
C PHE A 7 -1.85 -13.12 19.10
N LEU A 8 -0.87 -13.50 18.27
CA LEU A 8 0.54 -13.11 18.49
C LEU A 8 0.96 -11.96 17.58
N ASP A 9 1.34 -10.83 18.20
CA ASP A 9 2.02 -9.71 17.55
C ASP A 9 3.23 -10.25 16.74
N PRO A 10 3.35 -9.92 15.43
CA PRO A 10 4.50 -10.28 14.63
C PRO A 10 5.86 -9.93 15.28
N GLN A 11 5.97 -8.77 15.95
CA GLN A 11 7.20 -8.41 16.66
C GLN A 11 7.45 -9.35 17.85
N GLU A 12 6.41 -9.68 18.61
CA GLU A 12 6.50 -10.58 19.76
C GLU A 12 6.87 -12.01 19.33
N TYR A 13 6.28 -12.48 18.23
CA TYR A 13 6.61 -13.77 17.63
C TYR A 13 8.09 -13.85 17.22
N ILE A 14 8.63 -12.81 16.56
CA ILE A 14 10.05 -12.76 16.20
C ILE A 14 10.94 -12.72 17.45
N ARG A 15 10.52 -11.96 18.47
CA ARG A 15 11.28 -11.80 19.72
C ARG A 15 11.40 -13.10 20.51
N MET A 16 10.31 -13.87 20.57
CA MET A 16 10.23 -15.14 21.29
C MET A 16 10.66 -16.35 20.45
N GLY A 17 10.62 -16.21 19.13
CA GLY A 17 10.84 -17.30 18.18
C GLY A 17 12.32 -17.62 17.93
N THR A 18 12.53 -18.64 17.11
CA THR A 18 13.87 -19.08 16.69
C THR A 18 14.56 -18.02 15.84
N LYS A 19 15.74 -17.58 16.27
CA LYS A 19 16.63 -16.70 15.50
C LYS A 19 16.70 -17.14 14.03
N GLY A 20 16.45 -16.21 13.12
CA GLY A 20 16.31 -16.52 11.70
C GLY A 20 15.98 -15.30 10.85
N VAL A 21 15.67 -15.58 9.57
CA VAL A 21 15.26 -14.56 8.60
C VAL A 21 13.79 -14.71 8.30
N TYR A 22 13.04 -13.62 8.48
CA TYR A 22 11.60 -13.56 8.32
C TYR A 22 11.24 -12.57 7.23
N THR A 23 10.45 -12.98 6.24
CA THR A 23 9.86 -12.05 5.28
C THR A 23 8.38 -11.83 5.59
N PHE A 24 7.98 -10.58 5.71
CA PHE A 24 6.59 -10.14 5.81
C PHE A 24 6.15 -9.52 4.50
N GLU A 25 5.05 -10.03 3.95
CA GLU A 25 4.45 -9.55 2.72
C GLU A 25 2.94 -9.44 2.88
N TRP A 26 2.35 -8.38 2.34
CA TRP A 26 0.91 -8.27 2.25
C TRP A 26 0.34 -9.16 1.14
N HIS A 27 -0.46 -10.17 1.47
CA HIS A 27 -1.05 -11.08 0.50
C HIS A 27 -2.57 -10.94 0.49
N GLU A 28 -3.14 -10.49 -0.62
CA GLU A 28 -4.58 -10.25 -0.77
C GLU A 28 -5.12 -9.34 0.35
N LEU A 29 -5.70 -9.92 1.41
CA LEU A 29 -6.37 -9.23 2.50
C LEU A 29 -5.58 -9.17 3.81
N TYR A 30 -4.49 -9.91 3.95
CA TYR A 30 -3.73 -10.00 5.21
C TYR A 30 -2.23 -10.15 5.01
N PRO A 31 -1.41 -9.68 5.96
CA PRO A 31 0.02 -9.93 5.93
C PRO A 31 0.34 -11.41 6.18
N LYS A 32 1.22 -11.98 5.34
CA LYS A 32 1.80 -13.32 5.49
C LYS A 32 3.25 -13.21 5.94
N MET A 33 3.68 -14.22 6.70
CA MET A 33 5.06 -14.36 7.15
C MET A 33 5.69 -15.63 6.55
N PHE A 34 6.92 -15.49 6.09
CA PHE A 34 7.75 -16.59 5.57
C PHE A 34 9.04 -16.67 6.39
N PHE A 35 9.41 -17.87 6.83
CA PHE A 35 10.67 -18.10 7.56
C PHE A 35 11.84 -18.33 6.58
N ARG A 36 12.12 -17.34 5.73
CA ARG A 36 13.28 -17.22 4.85
C ARG A 36 13.34 -15.83 4.20
N ASP A 37 14.47 -15.47 3.59
CA ASP A 37 14.57 -14.30 2.70
C ASP A 37 13.88 -14.63 1.35
N MET A 38 12.73 -14.01 1.09
CA MET A 38 11.97 -14.20 -0.16
C MET A 38 12.43 -13.29 -1.30
N SER A 39 13.47 -12.46 -1.13
CA SER A 39 13.86 -11.46 -2.14
C SER A 39 14.21 -12.07 -3.50
N VAL A 40 14.88 -13.24 -3.49
CA VAL A 40 15.22 -13.99 -4.71
C VAL A 40 13.96 -14.55 -5.36
N ASP A 41 13.12 -15.23 -4.58
CA ASP A 41 11.87 -15.85 -5.05
C ASP A 41 10.91 -14.82 -5.66
N LEU A 42 10.83 -13.64 -5.04
CA LEU A 42 9.97 -12.55 -5.48
C LEU A 42 10.51 -11.82 -6.70
N LYS A 43 11.76 -12.10 -7.13
CA LYS A 43 12.47 -11.36 -8.19
C LYS A 43 12.36 -9.84 -8.01
N ARG A 44 12.35 -9.38 -6.76
CA ARG A 44 12.27 -7.96 -6.42
C ARG A 44 13.69 -7.48 -6.19
N ASP A 45 13.98 -6.26 -6.64
CA ASP A 45 15.25 -5.60 -6.34
C ASP A 45 15.42 -5.56 -4.82
N GLY A 46 16.22 -6.51 -4.33
CA GLY A 46 16.52 -6.65 -2.93
C GLY A 46 17.55 -5.61 -2.59
N ARG A 47 17.14 -4.63 -1.78
CA ARG A 47 18.11 -3.74 -1.15
C ARG A 47 19.00 -4.55 -0.22
N THR A 48 20.18 -4.04 0.09
CA THR A 48 21.04 -4.64 1.10
C THR A 48 20.37 -4.58 2.47
N PHE A 49 20.74 -5.51 3.35
CA PHE A 49 20.36 -5.43 4.75
C PHE A 49 21.00 -4.20 5.39
N ILE A 50 20.21 -3.48 6.17
CA ILE A 50 20.67 -2.37 7.01
C ILE A 50 20.49 -2.72 8.48
N PRO A 51 21.37 -2.24 9.37
CA PRO A 51 21.18 -2.42 10.81
C PRO A 51 20.00 -1.58 11.31
N LYS A 52 19.29 -2.07 12.33
CA LYS A 52 18.18 -1.36 12.98
C LYS A 52 18.54 0.06 13.42
N SER A 53 19.77 0.27 13.88
CA SER A 53 20.27 1.58 14.32
C SER A 53 20.15 2.66 13.25
N TRP A 54 20.22 2.30 11.96
CA TRP A 54 20.12 3.27 10.87
C TRP A 54 18.72 3.87 10.73
N LEU A 55 17.69 3.19 11.23
CA LEU A 55 16.32 3.73 11.24
C LEU A 55 16.17 4.98 12.14
N HIS A 56 17.13 5.23 13.04
CA HIS A 56 17.16 6.44 13.86
C HIS A 56 17.71 7.69 13.14
N HIS A 57 18.26 7.52 11.93
CA HIS A 57 18.90 8.57 11.15
C HIS A 57 18.23 8.74 9.78
N THR A 58 16.91 8.62 9.75
CA THR A 58 16.15 8.53 8.50
C THR A 58 15.66 9.90 8.03
N ASN A 59 15.82 10.21 6.75
CA ASN A 59 15.24 11.41 6.16
C ASN A 59 13.90 11.08 5.53
N ILE A 60 12.85 11.84 5.85
CA ILE A 60 11.49 11.60 5.33
C ILE A 60 11.03 12.81 4.55
N LYS A 61 10.74 12.61 3.27
CA LYS A 61 10.10 13.60 2.41
C LYS A 61 8.59 13.37 2.42
N PHE A 62 7.83 14.39 2.81
CA PHE A 62 6.37 14.42 2.73
C PHE A 62 5.99 15.61 1.84
N GLY A 63 5.63 15.31 0.59
CA GLY A 63 5.37 16.34 -0.41
C GLY A 63 6.61 17.20 -0.66
N SER A 64 6.50 18.50 -0.44
CA SER A 64 7.62 19.44 -0.57
C SER A 64 8.48 19.56 0.70
N LYS A 65 8.05 19.04 1.85
CA LYS A 65 8.80 19.14 3.12
C LYS A 65 9.72 17.94 3.32
N VAL A 66 10.89 18.19 3.90
CA VAL A 66 11.87 17.17 4.28
C VAL A 66 12.10 17.23 5.78
N PHE A 67 11.87 16.12 6.45
CA PHE A 67 12.16 15.89 7.86
C PHE A 67 13.47 15.14 7.97
N ILE A 68 14.48 15.76 8.57
CA ILE A 68 15.84 15.23 8.63
C ILE A 68 16.05 14.48 9.95
N ASN A 69 16.86 13.41 9.94
CA ASN A 69 17.27 12.66 11.14
C ASN A 69 16.10 12.20 12.02
N GLN A 70 15.08 11.63 11.38
CA GLN A 70 13.89 11.13 12.04
C GLN A 70 14.10 9.73 12.59
N ARG A 71 13.47 9.48 13.75
CA ARG A 71 13.36 8.13 14.31
C ARG A 71 12.22 7.38 13.64
N VAL A 72 12.55 6.24 13.04
CA VAL A 72 11.61 5.33 12.42
C VAL A 72 11.58 4.02 13.20
N ARG A 73 10.38 3.57 13.54
CA ARG A 73 10.13 2.27 14.16
C ARG A 73 9.23 1.45 13.26
N ILE A 74 9.43 0.14 13.24
CA ILE A 74 8.53 -0.80 12.55
C ILE A 74 7.64 -1.46 13.60
N ARG A 75 6.32 -1.39 13.41
CA ARG A 75 5.32 -2.07 14.23
C ARG A 75 4.24 -2.70 13.35
N LEU A 76 4.50 -3.88 12.80
CA LEU A 76 3.61 -4.55 11.85
C LEU A 76 2.27 -5.02 12.44
N GLN A 77 2.08 -4.94 13.76
CA GLN A 77 0.75 -5.12 14.38
C GLN A 77 -0.13 -3.87 14.32
N ASP A 78 0.48 -2.68 14.23
CA ASP A 78 -0.26 -1.44 14.17
C ASP A 78 -0.88 -1.34 12.78
N GLY A 79 -2.15 -0.94 12.67
CA GLY A 79 -2.80 -0.80 11.37
C GLY A 79 -2.21 0.38 10.57
N PRO A 80 -2.75 1.60 10.78
CA PRO A 80 -2.21 2.80 10.15
C PRO A 80 -0.77 3.10 10.57
N ASN A 81 -0.04 3.75 9.66
CA ASN A 81 1.26 4.33 10.00
C ASN A 81 1.05 5.48 11.01
N ARG A 82 1.94 5.63 11.99
CA ARG A 82 1.90 6.78 12.91
C ARG A 82 2.97 7.79 12.53
N ILE A 83 2.64 9.08 12.56
CA ILE A 83 3.57 10.13 12.13
C ILE A 83 3.69 11.23 13.19
N PRO A 84 4.87 11.88 13.32
CA PRO A 84 5.10 12.99 14.24
C PRO A 84 4.11 14.13 14.05
N LYS A 85 3.90 14.94 15.10
CA LYS A 85 2.88 15.99 15.10
C LYS A 85 3.02 16.95 13.91
N LYS A 86 4.25 17.41 13.64
CA LYS A 86 4.51 18.33 12.52
C LYS A 86 4.15 17.73 11.16
N ALA A 87 4.37 16.43 10.95
CA ALA A 87 3.98 15.75 9.72
C ALA A 87 2.46 15.50 9.68
N TYR A 88 1.85 15.20 10.83
CA TYR A 88 0.41 15.02 10.95
C TYR A 88 -0.37 16.29 10.64
N ASP A 89 0.08 17.45 11.14
CA ASP A 89 -0.55 18.73 10.86
C ASP A 89 -0.54 19.03 9.34
N LEU A 90 0.55 18.70 8.62
CA LEU A 90 0.59 18.80 7.16
C LEU A 90 -0.35 17.83 6.46
N TYR A 91 -0.43 16.61 6.97
CA TYR A 91 -1.36 15.62 6.45
C TYR A 91 -2.81 16.11 6.58
N LEU A 92 -3.18 16.71 7.73
CA LEU A 92 -4.49 17.34 7.93
C LEU A 92 -4.75 18.47 6.93
N GLU A 93 -3.80 19.37 6.72
CA GLU A 93 -3.92 20.45 5.73
C GLU A 93 -4.16 19.90 4.32
N GLN A 94 -3.48 18.81 3.94
CA GLN A 94 -3.67 18.16 2.64
C GLN A 94 -5.07 17.53 2.50
N LEU A 95 -5.57 16.90 3.56
CA LEU A 95 -6.90 16.30 3.54
C LEU A 95 -8.02 17.34 3.48
N GLN A 96 -7.87 18.45 4.22
CA GLN A 96 -8.83 19.57 4.19
C GLN A 96 -8.90 20.21 2.80
N LYS A 97 -7.74 20.45 2.16
CA LYS A 97 -7.67 20.95 0.76
C LYS A 97 -8.37 20.03 -0.23
N LYS A 98 -8.51 18.74 0.10
CA LYS A 98 -9.15 17.72 -0.74
C LYS A 98 -10.58 17.41 -0.35
N SER A 99 -11.22 18.29 0.43
CA SER A 99 -12.63 18.16 0.79
C SER A 99 -12.96 16.89 1.59
N LEU A 100 -11.99 16.36 2.35
CA LEU A 100 -12.25 15.30 3.33
C LEU A 100 -12.51 15.95 4.68
N ALA A 101 -13.73 15.81 5.20
CA ALA A 101 -14.09 16.32 6.52
C ALA A 101 -13.60 15.36 7.61
N LEU A 102 -13.05 15.93 8.68
CA LEU A 102 -12.75 15.20 9.92
C LEU A 102 -14.07 14.84 10.59
N ALA A 103 -14.41 13.56 10.74
CA ALA A 103 -15.49 13.18 11.65
C ALA A 103 -14.98 13.27 13.10
N GLN A 104 -15.91 13.48 14.05
CA GLN A 104 -15.63 13.65 15.49
C GLN A 104 -14.82 12.51 16.13
N ILE A 105 -14.65 11.36 15.46
CA ILE A 105 -14.00 10.15 15.98
C ILE A 105 -12.58 9.93 15.39
N ARG A 106 -11.92 10.96 14.85
CA ARG A 106 -10.57 10.85 14.20
C ARG A 106 -10.54 9.87 13.02
N LEU A 107 -11.70 9.53 12.49
CA LEU A 107 -11.88 8.80 11.24
C LEU A 107 -12.38 9.81 10.20
N TYR A 108 -11.79 9.83 9.01
CA TYR A 108 -12.23 10.75 7.95
C TYR A 108 -13.49 10.19 7.33
N GLN A 109 -14.55 10.99 7.23
CA GLN A 109 -15.71 10.61 6.45
C GLN A 109 -15.70 11.38 5.13
N ARG A 110 -16.23 10.74 4.09
CA ARG A 110 -16.45 11.42 2.81
C ARG A 110 -17.46 12.55 3.04
N ASP A 111 -17.07 13.77 2.69
CA ASP A 111 -18.02 14.88 2.62
C ASP A 111 -18.80 14.75 1.32
N TYR A 112 -20.04 14.28 1.41
CA TYR A 112 -20.93 14.12 0.24
C TYR A 112 -21.44 15.46 -0.31
N THR A 113 -21.21 16.58 0.38
CA THR A 113 -21.62 17.91 -0.08
C THR A 113 -20.65 18.51 -1.09
N ARG A 114 -19.48 17.90 -1.28
CA ARG A 114 -18.45 18.37 -2.22
C ARG A 114 -18.17 17.31 -3.29
N PRO A 115 -17.99 17.71 -4.57
CA PRO A 115 -17.62 16.77 -5.62
C PRO A 115 -16.30 16.09 -5.22
N PHE A 116 -16.34 14.76 -5.17
CA PHE A 116 -15.16 13.97 -4.84
C PHE A 116 -14.22 14.00 -6.03
N HIS A 117 -13.15 14.79 -5.93
CA HIS A 117 -12.08 14.76 -6.92
C HIS A 117 -11.30 13.45 -6.74
N HIS A 118 -11.54 12.49 -7.63
CA HIS A 118 -10.88 11.18 -7.65
C HIS A 118 -9.34 11.28 -7.73
N SER A 119 -8.79 12.43 -8.14
CA SER A 119 -7.35 12.73 -8.19
C SER A 119 -6.71 13.01 -6.82
N SER A 120 -7.29 12.50 -5.73
CA SER A 120 -6.86 12.79 -4.35
C SER A 120 -5.51 12.15 -3.95
N HIS A 121 -4.54 12.05 -4.85
CA HIS A 121 -3.20 11.49 -4.60
C HIS A 121 -2.56 12.17 -3.40
N LEU A 122 -2.53 11.50 -2.25
CA LEU A 122 -1.71 11.95 -1.13
C LEU A 122 -0.31 12.21 -1.65
N ASP A 123 0.31 13.29 -1.19
CA ASP A 123 1.68 13.54 -1.60
C ASP A 123 2.52 12.31 -1.28
N PRO A 124 3.43 11.91 -2.19
CA PRO A 124 4.25 10.74 -1.95
C PRO A 124 5.06 10.97 -0.68
N VAL A 125 4.93 10.02 0.25
CA VAL A 125 5.76 9.98 1.44
C VAL A 125 6.89 9.01 1.17
N ILE A 126 8.12 9.53 1.16
CA ILE A 126 9.33 8.80 0.81
C ILE A 126 10.27 8.87 2.00
N THR A 127 10.81 7.72 2.37
CA THR A 127 11.80 7.59 3.42
C THR A 127 13.15 7.17 2.82
N THR A 128 14.22 7.86 3.21
CA THR A 128 15.58 7.59 2.77
C THR A 128 16.43 7.30 4.00
N VAL A 129 16.89 6.06 4.09
CA VAL A 129 17.81 5.61 5.14
C VAL A 129 19.24 5.72 4.59
N PRO A 130 20.26 6.04 5.42
CA PRO A 130 21.65 6.08 4.96
C PRO A 130 22.02 4.81 4.17
N GLY A 131 22.77 4.98 3.07
CA GLY A 131 23.20 3.86 2.22
C GLY A 131 22.09 3.15 1.44
N MET A 132 20.85 3.63 1.48
CA MET A 132 19.72 3.06 0.73
C MET A 132 19.14 4.04 -0.28
N THR A 133 18.50 3.48 -1.31
CA THR A 133 17.60 4.24 -2.18
C THR A 133 16.34 4.69 -1.43
N ALA A 134 15.54 5.56 -2.05
CA ALA A 134 14.26 6.01 -1.52
C ALA A 134 13.25 4.86 -1.37
N ILE A 135 12.66 4.67 -0.19
CA ILE A 135 11.57 3.72 0.11
C ILE A 135 10.25 4.50 0.12
N HIS A 136 9.20 3.98 -0.50
CA HIS A 136 7.87 4.61 -0.42
C HIS A 136 7.18 4.18 0.87
N VAL A 137 6.69 5.11 1.69
CA VAL A 137 5.95 4.78 2.93
C VAL A 137 4.50 4.39 2.63
N VAL A 138 3.94 5.00 1.58
CA VAL A 138 2.56 4.78 1.12
C VAL A 138 2.61 4.44 -0.38
N PRO A 139 1.72 3.56 -0.89
CA PRO A 139 1.69 3.23 -2.31
C PRO A 139 1.50 4.48 -3.18
N LYS A 140 2.16 4.54 -4.35
CA LYS A 140 1.95 5.62 -5.32
C LYS A 140 0.48 5.71 -5.78
N HIS A 141 -0.21 4.56 -5.79
CA HIS A 141 -1.62 4.39 -6.17
C HIS A 141 -2.52 4.19 -4.94
N ALA A 142 -2.20 4.88 -3.85
CA ALA A 142 -2.96 4.78 -2.60
C ALA A 142 -4.45 5.12 -2.79
N SER A 143 -4.82 6.03 -3.69
CA SER A 143 -6.21 6.35 -4.01
C SER A 143 -7.03 5.10 -4.36
N ASP A 144 -6.47 4.23 -5.18
CA ASP A 144 -7.13 3.06 -5.76
C ASP A 144 -7.25 1.96 -4.69
N PHE A 145 -6.22 1.87 -3.84
CA PHE A 145 -6.19 0.98 -2.70
C PHE A 145 -7.15 1.41 -1.58
N LYS A 146 -7.34 2.73 -1.41
CA LYS A 146 -8.22 3.35 -0.42
C LYS A 146 -9.69 3.05 -0.69
N ALA A 147 -10.09 3.13 -1.96
CA ALA A 147 -11.43 2.77 -2.42
C ALA A 147 -11.72 1.27 -2.26
N ALA A 148 -10.70 0.44 -2.51
CA ALA A 148 -10.77 -1.02 -2.43
C ALA A 148 -10.93 -1.58 -1.00
N HIS A 149 -10.43 -0.89 0.02
CA HIS A 149 -10.34 -1.41 1.40
C HIS A 149 -11.01 -0.52 2.46
N ASP A 150 -11.80 0.48 2.04
CA ASP A 150 -12.43 1.48 2.92
C ASP A 150 -11.46 2.10 3.94
N ILE A 151 -10.20 2.29 3.54
CA ILE A 151 -9.17 2.82 4.44
C ILE A 151 -9.37 4.32 4.55
N LEU A 152 -9.94 4.81 5.65
CA LEU A 152 -10.23 6.25 5.77
C LEU A 152 -8.95 7.10 5.92
N SER A 153 -7.87 6.53 6.48
CA SER A 153 -6.59 7.21 6.69
C SER A 153 -5.37 6.29 6.61
N TYR A 154 -4.30 6.77 5.97
CA TYR A 154 -2.99 6.09 5.97
C TYR A 154 -2.13 6.44 7.18
N PHE A 155 -2.45 7.57 7.83
CA PHE A 155 -1.62 8.15 8.88
C PHE A 155 -2.45 8.57 10.08
N ILE A 156 -2.02 8.17 11.27
CA ILE A 156 -2.52 8.67 12.55
C ILE A 156 -1.41 9.41 13.30
N LEU A 157 -1.80 10.23 14.27
CA LEU A 157 -0.84 10.95 15.10
C LEU A 157 -0.03 9.95 15.96
N SER A 158 1.28 10.13 15.99
CA SER A 158 2.18 9.41 16.89
C SER A 158 2.15 10.01 18.29
N GLU A 159 2.13 9.16 19.31
CA GLU A 159 2.15 9.57 20.73
C GLU A 159 3.54 10.05 21.17
N ASN A 160 4.61 9.55 20.53
CA ASN A 160 6.00 9.78 20.94
C ASN A 160 6.80 10.65 19.97
N ASP A 161 6.10 11.39 19.10
CA ASP A 161 6.70 12.21 18.04
C ASP A 161 7.71 11.44 17.16
N GLU A 162 7.43 10.15 16.91
CA GLU A 162 8.23 9.27 16.07
C GLU A 162 7.43 8.73 14.88
N TRP A 163 8.13 8.30 13.83
CA TRP A 163 7.51 7.61 12.71
C TRP A 163 7.36 6.14 13.03
N VAL A 164 6.15 5.61 12.92
CA VAL A 164 5.86 4.20 13.09
C VAL A 164 5.31 3.65 11.78
N LEU A 165 6.06 2.74 11.16
CA LEU A 165 5.63 1.98 10.00
C LEU A 165 4.76 0.81 10.47
N GLY A 166 3.46 0.96 10.29
CA GLY A 166 2.44 -0.04 10.60
C GLY A 166 2.35 -1.12 9.52
N ASN A 167 1.29 -1.92 9.55
CA ASN A 167 1.02 -2.90 8.51
C ASN A 167 0.58 -2.25 7.18
N TYR A 168 0.04 -1.02 7.21
CA TYR A 168 -0.30 -0.28 5.99
C TYR A 168 0.93 0.07 5.15
N PHE A 169 2.12 0.15 5.75
CA PHE A 169 3.38 0.25 5.01
C PHE A 169 3.59 -0.94 4.06
N MET A 170 3.07 -2.13 4.42
CA MET A 170 3.24 -3.35 3.63
C MET A 170 2.40 -3.36 2.33
N TYR A 171 1.49 -2.40 2.17
CA TYR A 171 0.80 -2.21 0.89
C TYR A 171 1.78 -1.81 -0.23
N ALA A 172 2.82 -1.06 0.10
CA ALA A 172 3.83 -0.60 -0.87
C ALA A 172 5.10 -1.46 -0.84
N ASN A 173 5.36 -2.17 0.26
CA ASN A 173 6.64 -2.84 0.48
C ASN A 173 6.45 -4.21 1.12
N SER A 174 7.43 -5.09 0.93
CA SER A 174 7.65 -6.20 1.85
C SER A 174 8.86 -5.86 2.72
N ILE A 175 8.92 -6.45 3.91
CA ILE A 175 10.06 -6.29 4.81
C ILE A 175 10.65 -7.66 5.14
N VAL A 176 11.96 -7.75 5.05
CA VAL A 176 12.75 -8.89 5.50
C VAL A 176 13.46 -8.48 6.78
N ILE A 177 13.27 -9.25 7.85
CA ILE A 177 13.85 -9.04 9.18
C ILE A 177 14.82 -10.20 9.44
N ASP A 178 16.09 -9.88 9.58
CA ASP A 178 17.12 -10.84 9.96
C ASP A 178 17.50 -10.63 11.42
N THR A 179 17.32 -11.70 12.20
CA THR A 179 17.58 -11.72 13.64
C THR A 179 18.75 -12.63 14.01
N THR A 180 19.45 -13.22 13.04
CA THR A 180 20.53 -14.19 13.26
C THR A 180 21.77 -13.61 13.97
N GLY A 181 22.01 -12.31 13.80
CA GLY A 181 23.13 -11.61 14.44
C GLY A 181 22.79 -11.01 15.81
N GLU A 182 23.78 -10.31 16.39
CA GLU A 182 23.62 -9.56 17.65
C GLU A 182 22.62 -8.42 17.52
N GLN A 183 22.53 -7.80 16.34
CA GLN A 183 21.61 -6.71 16.04
C GLN A 183 20.64 -7.14 14.94
N GLU A 184 19.37 -6.75 15.11
CA GLU A 184 18.35 -6.90 14.06
C GLU A 184 18.74 -6.10 12.82
N ARG A 185 18.53 -6.70 11.65
CA ARG A 185 18.75 -6.05 10.35
C ARG A 185 17.47 -6.10 9.51
N TYR A 186 17.28 -5.07 8.70
CA TYR A 186 16.11 -4.93 7.84
C TYR A 186 16.51 -4.84 6.39
N LYS A 187 15.69 -5.42 5.52
CA LYS A 187 15.77 -5.27 4.07
C LYS A 187 14.38 -4.98 3.55
N PHE A 188 14.25 -3.91 2.78
CA PHE A 188 12.98 -3.45 2.25
C PHE A 188 12.88 -3.82 0.77
N LEU A 189 11.80 -4.50 0.41
CA LEU A 189 11.53 -4.92 -0.96
C LEU A 189 10.38 -4.08 -1.49
N SER A 190 10.64 -3.27 -2.52
CA SER A 190 9.58 -2.52 -3.19
C SER A 190 8.59 -3.50 -3.81
N ARG A 191 7.29 -3.31 -3.60
CA ARG A 191 6.29 -4.10 -4.33
C ARG A 191 6.04 -3.46 -5.68
N PRO A 192 5.92 -4.27 -6.75
CA PRO A 192 5.36 -3.75 -7.98
C PRO A 192 3.92 -3.29 -7.70
N PRO A 193 3.43 -2.28 -8.45
CA PRO A 193 2.02 -1.94 -8.39
C PRO A 193 1.16 -3.19 -8.69
N PRO A 194 -0.02 -3.31 -8.07
CA PRO A 194 -0.92 -4.42 -8.37
C PRO A 194 -1.18 -4.47 -9.88
N ARG A 195 -1.00 -5.66 -10.48
CA ARG A 195 -1.25 -5.84 -11.91
C ARG A 195 -2.75 -5.99 -12.12
N ILE A 196 -3.33 -5.12 -12.94
CA ILE A 196 -4.65 -5.34 -13.50
C ILE A 196 -4.49 -6.39 -14.60
N GLY A 197 -5.06 -7.57 -14.39
CA GLY A 197 -5.18 -8.59 -15.42
C GLY A 197 -6.37 -8.31 -16.32
N LEU A 198 -6.20 -8.52 -17.62
CA LEU A 198 -7.31 -8.72 -18.55
C LEU A 198 -7.57 -10.22 -18.60
N MET A 199 -8.80 -10.66 -18.34
CA MET A 199 -9.20 -12.03 -18.65
C MET A 199 -10.40 -12.01 -19.60
N ILE A 200 -10.32 -12.87 -20.60
CA ILE A 200 -11.37 -13.03 -21.59
C ILE A 200 -12.23 -14.20 -21.09
N LEU A 201 -13.43 -13.89 -20.62
CA LEU A 201 -14.43 -14.89 -20.25
C LEU A 201 -15.19 -15.29 -21.50
N LYS A 202 -15.15 -16.56 -21.89
CA LYS A 202 -16.05 -17.08 -22.93
C LYS A 202 -17.27 -17.68 -22.27
N ASN A 203 -18.47 -17.31 -22.71
CA ASN A 203 -19.68 -18.01 -22.28
C ASN A 203 -19.83 -19.36 -23.01
N GLN A 204 -20.79 -20.17 -22.57
CA GLN A 204 -21.07 -21.49 -23.17
C GLN A 204 -21.51 -21.43 -24.64
N ALA A 205 -21.95 -20.26 -25.12
CA ALA A 205 -22.31 -20.02 -26.51
C ALA A 205 -21.12 -19.51 -27.35
N GLY A 206 -19.91 -19.42 -26.78
CA GLY A 206 -18.70 -18.96 -27.48
C GLY A 206 -18.55 -17.44 -27.58
N ALA A 207 -19.44 -16.64 -26.98
CA ALA A 207 -19.28 -15.20 -26.93
C ALA A 207 -18.18 -14.81 -25.92
N GLU A 208 -17.25 -13.97 -26.37
CA GLU A 208 -16.13 -13.48 -25.56
C GLU A 208 -16.50 -12.18 -24.85
N PHE A 209 -16.29 -12.14 -23.53
CA PHE A 209 -16.43 -10.97 -22.69
C PHE A 209 -15.05 -10.62 -22.14
N ILE A 210 -14.63 -9.37 -22.34
CA ILE A 210 -13.39 -8.88 -21.73
C ILE A 210 -13.74 -8.39 -20.32
N GLY A 211 -13.30 -9.13 -19.31
CA GLY A 211 -13.31 -8.67 -17.92
C GLY A 211 -11.95 -8.11 -17.54
N LEU A 212 -11.94 -6.99 -16.82
CA LEU A 212 -10.75 -6.52 -16.11
C LEU A 212 -10.80 -7.13 -14.72
N PHE A 213 -9.77 -7.84 -14.30
CA PHE A 213 -9.66 -8.40 -12.96
C PHE A 213 -8.33 -7.95 -12.39
N SER A 214 -8.36 -7.22 -11.27
CA SER A 214 -7.15 -7.06 -10.48
C SER A 214 -6.88 -8.37 -9.74
N SER A 215 -5.60 -8.75 -9.57
CA SER A 215 -5.23 -9.86 -8.68
C SER A 215 -5.51 -9.56 -7.20
N VAL A 216 -6.01 -8.36 -6.91
CA VAL A 216 -6.68 -7.95 -5.67
C VAL A 216 -8.16 -7.91 -6.01
N SER A 217 -9.02 -8.53 -5.20
CA SER A 217 -10.48 -8.68 -5.40
C SER A 217 -11.28 -7.36 -5.39
N CYS A 218 -10.77 -6.32 -6.03
CA CYS A 218 -11.24 -4.96 -6.01
C CYS A 218 -11.23 -4.43 -7.44
N LEU A 219 -12.12 -4.99 -8.26
CA LEU A 219 -12.86 -4.15 -9.19
C LEU A 219 -13.67 -3.19 -8.32
N GLU A 220 -13.49 -1.87 -8.48
CA GLU A 220 -14.58 -0.91 -8.76
C GLU A 220 -14.22 0.55 -8.45
N ALA A 221 -14.32 1.36 -9.50
CA ALA A 221 -14.77 2.76 -9.62
C ALA A 221 -14.20 3.32 -10.93
N GLU A 222 -12.89 3.19 -11.13
CA GLU A 222 -12.20 3.67 -12.33
C GLU A 222 -12.21 2.62 -13.45
N ALA A 223 -12.12 1.33 -13.11
CA ALA A 223 -12.35 0.24 -14.06
C ALA A 223 -13.79 0.22 -14.59
N VAL A 224 -14.79 0.56 -13.77
CA VAL A 224 -16.20 0.68 -14.21
C VAL A 224 -16.36 1.82 -15.20
N ARG A 225 -15.72 2.97 -14.96
CA ARG A 225 -15.79 4.10 -15.91
C ARG A 225 -15.04 3.83 -17.21
N TYR A 226 -13.87 3.20 -17.13
CA TYR A 226 -13.13 2.78 -18.33
C TYR A 226 -13.91 1.70 -19.10
N ILE A 227 -14.61 0.80 -18.41
CA ILE A 227 -15.51 -0.20 -19.00
C ILE A 227 -16.73 0.46 -19.62
N ASP A 228 -17.38 1.44 -18.98
CA ASP A 228 -18.52 2.18 -19.57
C ASP A 228 -18.10 2.98 -20.81
N GLU A 229 -16.92 3.64 -20.78
CA GLU A 229 -16.35 4.33 -21.94
C GLU A 229 -15.96 3.33 -23.05
N LEU A 230 -15.33 2.18 -22.72
CA LEU A 230 -15.00 1.13 -23.69
C LEU A 230 -16.25 0.48 -24.28
N ILE A 231 -17.26 0.19 -23.47
CA ILE A 231 -18.55 -0.36 -23.88
C ILE A 231 -19.25 0.65 -24.78
N HIS A 232 -19.23 1.95 -24.47
CA HIS A 232 -19.77 2.98 -25.36
C HIS A 232 -19.04 3.06 -26.69
N VAL A 233 -17.71 2.92 -26.71
CA VAL A 233 -16.90 2.91 -27.94
C VAL A 233 -17.11 1.63 -28.74
N ILE A 234 -17.19 0.47 -28.10
CA ILE A 234 -17.44 -0.82 -28.76
C ILE A 234 -18.86 -0.87 -29.31
N PHE A 235 -19.89 -0.47 -28.53
CA PHE A 235 -21.27 -0.42 -29.02
C PHE A 235 -21.47 0.60 -30.13
N LYS A 236 -20.81 1.77 -30.09
CA LYS A 236 -20.84 2.71 -31.22
C LYS A 236 -20.19 2.17 -32.49
N ASN A 237 -19.14 1.35 -32.38
CA ASN A 237 -18.44 0.81 -33.54
C ASN A 237 -19.01 -0.53 -34.05
N VAL A 238 -19.69 -1.31 -33.20
CA VAL A 238 -20.29 -2.61 -33.56
C VAL A 238 -21.74 -2.45 -34.06
N LEU A 239 -22.50 -1.45 -33.59
CA LEU A 239 -23.86 -1.17 -34.09
C LEU A 239 -23.90 -0.29 -35.34
N LEU A 240 -22.76 0.12 -35.89
CA LEU A 240 -22.68 0.87 -37.16
C LEU A 240 -22.18 0.04 -38.35
N THR A 241 -22.04 -1.27 -38.20
CA THR A 241 -21.98 -2.16 -39.37
C THR A 241 -23.42 -2.43 -39.83
N PRO A 242 -23.90 -1.83 -40.94
CA PRO A 242 -25.19 -2.21 -41.50
C PRO A 242 -25.12 -3.70 -41.87
N ALA A 243 -26.13 -4.46 -41.45
CA ALA A 243 -26.36 -5.80 -41.97
C ALA A 243 -26.52 -5.69 -43.50
N ILE A 244 -25.49 -6.06 -44.24
CA ILE A 244 -25.61 -6.35 -45.66
C ILE A 244 -26.28 -7.72 -45.72
N CYS A 245 -27.60 -7.72 -45.87
CA CYS A 245 -28.34 -8.92 -46.24
C CYS A 245 -27.96 -9.29 -47.67
N TYR A 246 -27.43 -10.51 -47.86
CA TYR A 246 -27.39 -11.20 -49.14
C TYR A 246 -28.65 -12.07 -49.29
#